data_AF-A0ABD4TNY5-F1
#
_entry.id   AF-A0ABD4TNY5-F1
#
_cell.length_a   1.000
_cell.length_b   1.000
_cell.length_c   1.000
_cell.angle_alpha   90.00
_cell.angle_beta   90.00
_cell.angle_gamma   90.00
#
_symmetry.space_group_name_H-M   'P 1'
#
loop_
_entity.id
_entity.type
_entity.pdbx_description
1 polymer ?
#
loop_
_entity_poly.entity_id
_entity_poly.type
_entity_poly.pdbx_seq_one_letter_code
_entity_poly.pdbx_strand_id
1 'polypeptide(L)'
;MILEETLIFDSEEDADAFCAFAKENKISVKKSFRGVAITEDIVTCSLQGFIDWYSEMIDSKSEDLKKFSGGEISIFKRHVDLLTRTRAKLDELFSGKEIGDVIYTLETVQKAILSLLTLPQKDAEALGDLPEMNDVWIPIEVMMKDNDVVVESPEGYRLQKKIDPGELLYQNTLVSYEDAFMDAGESHGATFSANYSIDSECVVTAGPGIYLLDDQNKMFDLLDSLSVDEASLDLLYENYTPKRQIVFSLLDLISRKNVLSLPEISAGMAKYRSSSDSADPAFEIRLSPIMVKLIATELIKAKILTGPEKKIRIGKGIPGRG
;
A
#
# COMPACT_ATOMS: atom_id res chain seq x y z
N MET A 1 14.92 10.84 -18.48
CA MET A 1 15.11 11.06 -17.04
C MET A 1 14.51 12.39 -16.69
N ILE A 2 13.57 12.36 -15.77
CA ILE A 2 12.93 13.52 -15.17
C ILE A 2 13.60 13.68 -13.79
N LEU A 3 14.09 14.88 -13.48
CA LEU A 3 14.71 15.20 -12.19
C LEU A 3 13.67 15.46 -11.10
N GLU A 4 12.40 15.65 -11.47
CA GLU A 4 11.32 15.68 -10.50
C GLU A 4 11.14 14.30 -9.86
N GLU A 5 10.87 14.28 -8.56
CA GLU A 5 10.54 13.08 -7.80
C GLU A 5 9.09 13.16 -7.33
N THR A 6 8.37 12.05 -7.41
CA THR A 6 6.95 11.99 -7.04
C THR A 6 6.79 11.06 -5.86
N LEU A 7 6.23 11.58 -4.78
CA LEU A 7 5.91 10.84 -3.57
C LEU A 7 4.40 10.80 -3.41
N ILE A 8 3.88 9.64 -3.02
CA ILE A 8 2.47 9.42 -2.74
C ILE A 8 2.34 9.23 -1.23
N PHE A 9 1.43 9.99 -0.62
CA PHE A 9 1.19 9.98 0.81
C PHE A 9 -0.19 9.40 1.10
N ASP A 10 -0.26 8.56 2.12
CA ASP A 10 -1.52 7.95 2.59
C ASP A 10 -2.36 8.97 3.38
N SER A 11 -1.73 10.03 3.88
CA SER A 11 -2.39 11.11 4.60
C SER A 11 -2.06 12.48 4.01
N GLU A 12 -3.04 13.39 4.04
CA GLU A 12 -2.83 14.77 3.62
C GLU A 12 -1.87 15.53 4.56
N GLU A 13 -1.92 15.19 5.85
CA GLU A 13 -1.15 15.79 6.93
C GLU A 13 0.35 15.54 6.75
N ASP A 14 0.73 14.31 6.39
CA ASP A 14 2.12 13.95 6.13
C ASP A 14 2.65 14.61 4.85
N ALA A 15 1.81 14.69 3.81
CA ALA A 15 2.15 15.43 2.60
C ALA A 15 2.42 16.91 2.89
N ASP A 16 1.66 17.51 3.81
CA ASP A 16 1.86 18.89 4.24
C ASP A 16 3.13 19.06 5.06
N ALA A 17 3.46 18.10 5.92
CA ALA A 17 4.73 18.07 6.65
C ALA A 17 5.93 18.06 5.68
N PHE A 18 5.89 17.21 4.66
CA PHE A 18 6.93 17.19 3.62
C PHE A 18 6.96 18.48 2.79
N CYS A 19 5.80 19.05 2.44
CA CYS A 19 5.73 20.33 1.73
C CYS A 19 6.31 21.49 2.55
N ALA A 20 6.10 21.49 3.87
CA ALA A 20 6.69 22.47 4.78
C ALA A 20 8.23 22.35 4.81
N PHE A 21 8.76 21.13 4.98
CA PHE A 21 10.19 20.85 4.88
C PHE A 21 10.78 21.32 3.54
N ALA A 22 10.12 21.00 2.42
CA ALA A 22 10.57 21.40 1.11
C ALA A 22 10.61 22.94 0.95
N LYS A 23 9.60 23.64 1.46
CA LYS A 23 9.53 25.10 1.44
C LYS A 23 10.64 25.75 2.25
N GLU A 24 10.93 25.25 3.45
CA GLU A 24 12.03 25.71 4.30
C GLU A 24 13.39 25.57 3.59
N ASN A 25 13.55 24.48 2.84
CA ASN A 25 14.75 24.20 2.05
C ASN A 25 14.72 24.79 0.63
N LYS A 26 13.74 25.65 0.31
CA LYS A 26 13.58 26.33 -1.01
C LYS A 26 13.46 25.35 -2.19
N ILE A 27 12.94 24.17 -1.95
CA ILE A 27 12.61 23.17 -2.97
C ILE A 27 11.23 23.50 -3.53
N SER A 28 11.13 23.59 -4.86
CA SER A 28 9.83 23.74 -5.51
C SER A 28 9.07 22.43 -5.42
N VAL A 29 7.89 22.44 -4.81
CA VAL A 29 6.99 21.29 -4.74
C VAL A 29 5.63 21.63 -5.33
N LYS A 30 4.94 20.62 -5.85
CA LYS A 30 3.56 20.70 -6.28
C LYS A 30 2.78 19.57 -5.60
N LYS A 31 1.87 19.94 -4.69
CA LYS A 31 0.86 19.04 -4.10
C LYS A 31 -0.33 18.95 -5.05
N SER A 32 -0.85 17.75 -5.25
CA SER A 32 -2.05 17.47 -6.03
C SER A 32 -2.74 16.21 -5.50
N PHE A 33 -3.97 15.98 -5.94
CA PHE A 33 -4.70 14.76 -5.61
C PHE A 33 -4.95 13.97 -6.89
N ARG A 34 -4.83 12.65 -6.82
CA ARG A 34 -5.28 11.74 -7.87
C ARG A 34 -6.37 10.83 -7.32
N GLY A 35 -7.40 10.61 -8.13
CA GLY A 35 -8.43 9.61 -7.81
C GLY A 35 -7.91 8.22 -8.13
N VAL A 36 -8.01 7.30 -7.17
CA VAL A 36 -7.75 5.89 -7.35
C VAL A 36 -9.08 5.15 -7.23
N ALA A 37 -9.44 4.47 -8.31
CA ALA A 37 -10.63 3.63 -8.32
C ALA A 37 -10.28 2.29 -7.68
N ILE A 38 -10.95 1.98 -6.57
CA ILE A 38 -10.87 0.71 -5.88
C ILE A 38 -12.12 -0.06 -6.26
N THR A 39 -11.93 -1.33 -6.63
CA THR A 39 -13.01 -2.26 -6.89
C THR A 39 -12.89 -3.40 -5.91
N GLU A 40 -13.94 -3.63 -5.14
CA GLU A 40 -14.03 -4.76 -4.22
C GLU A 40 -15.17 -5.67 -4.66
N ASP A 41 -14.85 -6.95 -4.79
CA ASP A 41 -15.73 -7.95 -5.34
C ASP A 41 -16.36 -8.71 -4.19
N ILE A 42 -17.64 -8.49 -3.99
CA ILE A 42 -18.36 -8.94 -2.83
C ILE A 42 -19.26 -10.10 -3.20
N VAL A 43 -19.09 -11.20 -2.47
CA VAL A 43 -20.01 -12.33 -2.48
C VAL A 43 -20.77 -12.39 -1.17
N THR A 44 -22.08 -12.50 -1.27
CA THR A 44 -22.97 -12.75 -0.14
C THR A 44 -23.65 -14.09 -0.34
N CYS A 45 -23.49 -15.00 0.63
CA CYS A 45 -24.12 -16.31 0.63
C CYS A 45 -24.47 -16.72 2.06
N SER A 46 -25.36 -17.69 2.23
CA SER A 46 -25.58 -18.32 3.53
C SER A 46 -24.30 -19.03 4.00
N LEU A 47 -24.09 -19.13 5.31
CA LEU A 47 -22.94 -19.82 5.89
C LEU A 47 -22.85 -21.26 5.36
N GLN A 48 -24.00 -21.94 5.30
CA GLN A 48 -24.04 -23.28 4.75
C GLN A 48 -23.77 -23.32 3.24
N GLY A 49 -24.32 -22.37 2.49
CA GLY A 49 -24.05 -22.24 1.06
C GLY A 49 -22.58 -22.03 0.74
N PHE A 50 -21.83 -21.24 1.52
CA PHE A 50 -20.37 -21.14 1.35
C PHE A 50 -19.64 -22.46 1.64
N ILE A 51 -20.02 -23.15 2.71
CA ILE A 51 -19.40 -24.44 3.08
C ILE A 51 -19.62 -25.43 1.93
N ASP A 52 -20.85 -25.57 1.44
CA ASP A 52 -21.19 -26.52 0.38
C ASP A 52 -20.51 -26.15 -0.94
N TRP A 53 -20.58 -24.88 -1.33
CA TRP A 53 -19.96 -24.38 -2.56
C TRP A 53 -18.45 -24.59 -2.58
N TYR A 54 -17.74 -24.15 -1.53
CA TYR A 54 -16.29 -24.32 -1.48
C TYR A 54 -15.88 -25.79 -1.31
N SER A 55 -16.68 -26.59 -0.61
CA SER A 55 -16.43 -28.04 -0.51
C SER A 55 -16.56 -28.73 -1.87
N GLU A 56 -17.57 -28.38 -2.65
CA GLU A 56 -17.72 -28.87 -4.02
C GLU A 56 -16.52 -28.48 -4.89
N MET A 57 -16.04 -27.23 -4.77
CA MET A 57 -14.84 -26.78 -5.49
C MET A 57 -13.59 -27.59 -5.12
N ILE A 58 -13.43 -27.93 -3.84
CA ILE A 58 -12.32 -28.76 -3.33
C ILE A 58 -12.42 -30.20 -3.86
N ASP A 59 -13.63 -30.76 -3.87
CA ASP A 59 -13.91 -32.15 -4.24
C ASP A 59 -14.03 -32.38 -5.75
N SER A 60 -14.24 -31.31 -6.52
CA SER A 60 -14.49 -31.37 -7.95
C SER A 60 -13.32 -32.04 -8.68
N LYS A 61 -13.50 -33.32 -8.98
CA LYS A 61 -12.83 -34.04 -10.07
C LYS A 61 -13.34 -33.58 -11.46
N SER A 62 -14.10 -32.49 -11.51
CA SER A 62 -14.85 -32.09 -12.70
C SER A 62 -13.90 -31.68 -13.83
N GLU A 63 -14.16 -32.18 -15.03
CA GLU A 63 -13.40 -31.84 -16.23
C GLU A 63 -13.69 -30.40 -16.72
N ASP A 64 -14.71 -29.74 -16.16
CA ASP A 64 -15.26 -28.46 -16.63
C ASP A 64 -14.77 -27.22 -15.85
N LEU A 65 -14.30 -27.38 -14.61
CA LEU A 65 -13.61 -26.31 -13.90
C LEU A 65 -12.12 -26.37 -14.25
N LYS A 66 -11.56 -25.31 -14.85
CA LYS A 66 -10.11 -25.15 -14.95
C LYS A 66 -9.51 -25.47 -13.58
N LYS A 67 -8.57 -26.42 -13.54
CA LYS A 67 -7.98 -26.88 -12.28
C LYS A 67 -7.41 -25.67 -11.53
N PHE A 68 -8.07 -25.26 -10.46
CA PHE A 68 -7.50 -24.37 -9.47
C PHE A 68 -6.09 -24.87 -9.12
N SER A 69 -5.15 -23.95 -9.01
CA SER A 69 -3.81 -24.27 -8.56
C SER A 69 -3.86 -24.92 -7.17
N GLY A 70 -2.84 -25.70 -6.82
CA GLY A 70 -2.75 -26.29 -5.47
C GLY A 70 -2.77 -25.24 -4.36
N GLY A 71 -2.34 -24.00 -4.65
CA GLY A 71 -2.44 -22.87 -3.72
C GLY A 71 -3.88 -22.43 -3.47
N GLU A 72 -4.67 -22.25 -4.53
CA GLU A 72 -6.09 -21.88 -4.44
C GLU A 72 -6.92 -22.95 -3.72
N ILE A 73 -6.70 -24.23 -4.01
CA ILE A 73 -7.37 -25.33 -3.29
C ILE A 73 -7.02 -25.30 -1.79
N SER A 74 -5.77 -24.99 -1.44
CA SER A 74 -5.39 -24.86 -0.03
C SER A 74 -6.07 -23.68 0.66
N ILE A 75 -6.36 -22.59 -0.06
CA ILE A 75 -7.10 -21.44 0.48
C ILE A 75 -8.56 -21.83 0.71
N PHE A 76 -9.22 -22.47 -0.27
CA PHE A 76 -10.59 -22.95 -0.10
C PHE A 76 -10.73 -23.91 1.08
N LYS A 77 -9.80 -24.86 1.25
CA LYS A 77 -9.79 -25.77 2.41
C LYS A 77 -9.75 -25.03 3.74
N ARG A 78 -8.84 -24.05 3.87
CA ARG A 78 -8.76 -23.23 5.09
C ARG A 78 -10.04 -22.44 5.35
N HIS A 79 -10.67 -21.89 4.30
CA HIS A 79 -11.96 -21.22 4.44
C HIS A 79 -13.08 -22.19 4.84
N VAL A 80 -13.19 -23.36 4.22
CA VAL A 80 -14.19 -24.37 4.62
C VAL A 80 -13.99 -24.80 6.06
N ASP A 81 -12.74 -25.04 6.49
CA ASP A 81 -12.43 -25.40 7.87
C ASP A 81 -12.83 -24.28 8.85
N LEU A 82 -12.53 -23.02 8.52
CA LEU A 82 -12.94 -21.85 9.32
C LEU A 82 -14.47 -21.73 9.42
N LEU A 83 -15.17 -21.79 8.29
CA LEU A 83 -16.63 -21.63 8.25
C LEU A 83 -17.35 -22.80 8.93
N THR A 84 -16.82 -24.02 8.82
CA THR A 84 -17.35 -25.19 9.53
C THR A 84 -17.17 -25.06 11.04
N ARG A 85 -16.00 -24.64 11.51
CA ARG A 85 -15.76 -24.35 12.94
C ARG A 85 -16.63 -23.21 13.44
N THR A 86 -16.81 -22.18 12.61
CA THR A 86 -17.69 -21.05 12.88
C THR A 86 -19.14 -21.51 13.06
N ARG A 87 -19.66 -22.34 12.16
CA ARG A 87 -21.00 -22.93 12.26
C ARG A 87 -21.17 -23.72 13.56
N ALA A 88 -20.23 -24.61 13.86
CA ALA A 88 -20.27 -25.41 15.08
C ALA A 88 -20.27 -24.53 16.35
N LYS A 89 -19.52 -23.43 16.34
CA LYS A 89 -19.51 -22.48 17.47
C LYS A 89 -20.81 -21.70 17.60
N LEU A 90 -21.42 -21.32 16.48
CA LEU A 90 -22.75 -20.69 16.48
C LEU A 90 -23.83 -21.63 17.01
N ASP A 91 -23.79 -22.92 16.63
CA ASP A 91 -24.67 -23.95 17.18
C ASP A 91 -24.52 -24.09 18.70
N GLU A 92 -23.28 -24.10 19.21
CA GLU A 92 -22.98 -24.09 20.64
C GLU A 92 -23.57 -22.85 21.33
N LEU A 93 -23.38 -21.67 20.74
CA LEU A 93 -23.83 -20.40 21.28
C LEU A 93 -25.36 -20.29 21.33
N PHE A 94 -26.09 -20.87 20.37
CA PHE A 94 -27.55 -20.86 20.34
C PHE A 94 -28.19 -21.99 21.15
N SER A 95 -27.44 -23.04 21.46
CA SER A 95 -27.96 -24.20 22.17
C SER A 95 -28.56 -23.83 23.53
N GLY A 96 -29.86 -24.05 23.68
CA GLY A 96 -30.60 -23.80 24.91
C GLY A 96 -30.83 -22.31 25.24
N LYS A 97 -30.59 -21.39 24.29
CA LYS A 97 -30.80 -19.95 24.48
C LYS A 97 -32.16 -19.50 23.97
N GLU A 98 -32.74 -18.52 24.66
CA GLU A 98 -33.97 -17.84 24.29
C GLU A 98 -33.74 -16.39 23.90
N ILE A 99 -34.73 -15.81 23.22
CA ILE A 99 -34.70 -14.38 22.88
C ILE A 99 -34.59 -13.56 24.19
N GLY A 100 -33.64 -12.63 24.21
CA GLY A 100 -33.28 -11.82 25.37
C GLY A 100 -32.08 -12.34 26.16
N ASP A 101 -31.67 -13.60 25.97
CA ASP A 101 -30.49 -14.15 26.66
C ASP A 101 -29.20 -13.54 26.12
N VAL A 102 -28.22 -13.35 27.00
CA VAL A 102 -26.86 -12.99 26.60
C VAL A 102 -26.18 -14.21 25.96
N ILE A 103 -25.69 -14.02 24.73
CA ILE A 103 -25.04 -15.05 23.93
C ILE A 103 -23.52 -14.96 24.06
N TYR A 104 -22.96 -13.75 23.99
CA TYR A 104 -21.53 -13.49 24.18
C TYR A 104 -21.29 -12.02 24.58
N THR A 105 -20.05 -11.67 24.92
CA THR A 105 -19.69 -10.32 25.40
C THR A 105 -18.69 -9.65 24.48
N LEU A 106 -18.65 -8.30 24.51
CA LEU A 106 -17.62 -7.53 23.81
C LEU A 106 -16.20 -7.92 24.26
N GLU A 107 -16.02 -8.17 25.55
CA GLU A 107 -14.74 -8.62 26.11
C GLU A 107 -14.28 -9.96 25.50
N THR A 108 -15.22 -10.90 25.28
CA THR A 108 -14.93 -12.18 24.61
C THR A 108 -14.39 -11.96 23.21
N VAL A 109 -15.08 -11.14 22.40
CA VAL A 109 -14.69 -10.85 21.01
C VAL A 109 -13.36 -10.09 20.97
N GLN A 110 -13.20 -9.07 21.82
CA GLN A 110 -11.96 -8.30 21.89
C GLN A 110 -10.76 -9.15 22.29
N LYS A 111 -10.90 -10.03 23.29
CA LYS A 111 -9.83 -10.96 23.69
C LYS A 111 -9.45 -11.90 22.54
N ALA A 112 -10.44 -12.43 21.83
CA ALA A 112 -10.18 -13.27 20.67
C ALA A 112 -9.44 -12.51 19.56
N ILE A 113 -9.90 -11.32 19.18
CA ILE A 113 -9.24 -10.48 18.16
C ILE A 113 -7.81 -10.10 18.59
N LEU A 114 -7.62 -9.64 19.83
CA LEU A 114 -6.29 -9.30 20.34
C LEU A 114 -5.34 -10.50 20.30
N SER A 115 -5.81 -11.70 20.64
CA SER A 115 -4.99 -12.90 20.57
C SER A 115 -4.50 -13.22 19.17
N LEU A 116 -5.25 -12.85 18.12
CA LEU A 116 -4.85 -13.00 16.72
C LEU A 116 -3.80 -11.95 16.31
N LEU A 117 -3.88 -10.74 16.87
CA LEU A 117 -2.96 -9.63 16.58
C LEU A 117 -1.63 -9.75 17.34
N THR A 118 -1.61 -10.36 18.53
CA THR A 118 -0.44 -10.41 19.42
C THR A 118 0.46 -11.63 19.23
N LEU A 119 0.51 -12.25 18.04
CA LEU A 119 1.32 -13.46 17.82
C LEU A 119 2.73 -13.15 17.27
N PRO A 120 3.80 -13.12 18.09
CA PRO A 120 5.04 -13.78 17.73
C PRO A 120 4.78 -15.30 17.77
N GLN A 121 5.17 -16.03 16.72
CA GLN A 121 5.01 -17.49 16.56
C GLN A 121 5.45 -18.37 17.76
N LYS A 122 6.17 -17.82 18.76
CA LYS A 122 6.64 -18.53 19.95
C LYS A 122 5.73 -18.43 21.17
N ASP A 123 4.84 -17.45 21.26
CA ASP A 123 4.00 -17.23 22.46
C ASP A 123 2.60 -17.85 22.35
N ALA A 124 2.22 -18.36 21.16
CA ALA A 124 0.97 -19.11 20.94
C ALA A 124 0.88 -20.36 21.84
N GLU A 125 2.01 -21.00 22.13
CA GLU A 125 2.08 -22.16 23.04
C GLU A 125 1.89 -21.76 24.51
N ALA A 126 2.16 -20.51 24.88
CA ALA A 126 2.13 -20.02 26.26
C ALA A 126 0.73 -19.57 26.73
N LEU A 127 -0.18 -19.26 25.80
CA LEU A 127 -1.53 -18.80 26.11
C LEU A 127 -2.56 -19.93 26.26
N GLY A 128 -2.23 -21.17 25.88
CA GLY A 128 -3.14 -22.32 26.00
C GLY A 128 -4.34 -22.29 25.05
N ASP A 129 -4.59 -21.18 24.35
CA ASP A 129 -5.61 -21.02 23.35
C ASP A 129 -4.98 -21.13 21.96
N LEU A 130 -5.31 -22.21 21.24
CA LEU A 130 -4.93 -22.37 19.84
C LEU A 130 -5.50 -21.19 19.03
N PRO A 131 -4.72 -20.51 18.16
CA PRO A 131 -5.21 -19.43 17.29
C PRO A 131 -6.46 -19.84 16.47
N GLU A 132 -6.57 -21.13 16.17
CA GLU A 132 -7.71 -21.80 15.52
C GLU A 132 -8.99 -21.87 16.38
N MET A 133 -8.99 -21.37 17.61
CA MET A 133 -10.22 -21.23 18.43
C MET A 133 -10.73 -19.79 18.46
N ASN A 134 -9.91 -18.83 18.04
CA ASN A 134 -10.21 -17.41 18.16
C ASN A 134 -10.53 -16.73 16.82
N ASP A 135 -10.06 -17.29 15.70
CA ASP A 135 -10.37 -16.83 14.35
C ASP A 135 -11.86 -16.90 14.00
N VAL A 136 -12.62 -17.84 14.58
CA VAL A 136 -14.08 -17.96 14.40
C VAL A 136 -14.86 -16.75 14.92
N TRP A 137 -14.32 -15.98 15.87
CA TRP A 137 -15.06 -14.85 16.46
C TRP A 137 -15.23 -13.68 15.50
N ILE A 138 -14.34 -13.53 14.50
CA ILE A 138 -14.47 -12.49 13.47
C ILE A 138 -15.73 -12.73 12.62
N PRO A 139 -15.90 -13.88 11.94
CA PRO A 139 -17.09 -14.13 11.15
C PRO A 139 -18.36 -14.26 12.02
N ILE A 140 -18.28 -14.74 13.27
CA ILE A 140 -19.42 -14.74 14.20
C ILE A 140 -19.92 -13.31 14.45
N GLU A 141 -19.02 -12.40 14.83
CA GLU A 141 -19.40 -11.03 15.15
C GLU A 141 -20.02 -10.31 13.96
N VAL A 142 -19.43 -10.47 12.77
CA VAL A 142 -19.97 -9.92 11.52
C VAL A 142 -21.35 -10.50 11.21
N MET A 143 -21.49 -11.83 11.18
CA MET A 143 -22.78 -12.46 10.86
C MET A 143 -23.88 -12.11 11.88
N MET A 144 -23.58 -12.12 13.17
CA MET A 144 -24.56 -11.82 14.22
C MET A 144 -25.10 -10.40 14.12
N LYS A 145 -24.25 -9.43 13.75
CA LYS A 145 -24.62 -8.02 13.58
C LYS A 145 -25.32 -7.75 12.25
N ASP A 146 -24.72 -8.18 11.15
CA ASP A 146 -25.23 -7.89 9.80
C ASP A 146 -26.57 -8.58 9.55
N ASN A 147 -26.82 -9.70 10.22
CA ASN A 147 -28.10 -10.37 10.18
C ASN A 147 -29.04 -9.91 11.30
N ASP A 148 -28.79 -8.85 12.08
CA ASP A 148 -29.65 -8.39 13.20
C ASP A 148 -30.05 -9.52 14.18
N VAL A 149 -29.14 -10.44 14.48
CA VAL A 149 -29.41 -11.58 15.37
C VAL A 149 -29.20 -11.22 16.82
N VAL A 150 -28.29 -10.29 17.08
CA VAL A 150 -28.01 -9.80 18.42
C VAL A 150 -28.19 -8.29 18.52
N VAL A 151 -28.49 -7.83 19.73
CA VAL A 151 -28.50 -6.42 20.11
C VAL A 151 -27.53 -6.19 21.25
N GLU A 152 -26.78 -5.08 21.18
CA GLU A 152 -25.85 -4.70 22.25
C GLU A 152 -26.61 -4.29 23.52
N SER A 153 -26.11 -4.75 24.67
CA SER A 153 -26.60 -4.37 26.00
C SER A 153 -25.44 -4.19 26.98
N PRO A 154 -25.64 -3.57 28.14
CA PRO A 154 -24.58 -3.40 29.14
C PRO A 154 -23.95 -4.71 29.63
N GLU A 155 -24.66 -5.83 29.52
CA GLU A 155 -24.21 -7.17 29.93
C GLU A 155 -23.55 -7.96 28.78
N GLY A 156 -23.53 -7.41 27.57
CA GLY A 156 -23.09 -8.08 26.35
C GLY A 156 -24.17 -8.13 25.26
N TYR A 157 -23.95 -8.99 24.27
CA TYR A 157 -24.84 -9.14 23.13
C TYR A 157 -25.97 -10.11 23.45
N ARG A 158 -27.21 -9.62 23.34
CA ARG A 158 -28.42 -10.40 23.61
C ARG A 158 -29.05 -10.89 22.32
N LEU A 159 -29.55 -12.12 22.35
CA LEU A 159 -30.27 -12.71 21.22
C LEU A 159 -31.56 -11.92 20.98
N GLN A 160 -31.71 -11.36 19.78
CA GLN A 160 -32.91 -10.62 19.37
C GLN A 160 -33.85 -11.50 18.55
N LYS A 161 -33.31 -12.45 17.78
CA LYS A 161 -34.09 -13.41 16.99
C LYS A 161 -33.38 -14.76 16.90
N LYS A 162 -34.17 -15.81 16.64
CA LYS A 162 -33.66 -17.16 16.37
C LYS A 162 -33.59 -17.38 14.87
N ILE A 163 -32.45 -17.87 14.41
CA ILE A 163 -32.19 -18.25 13.03
C ILE A 163 -31.29 -19.49 13.06
N ASP A 164 -31.42 -20.38 12.08
CA ASP A 164 -30.48 -21.49 11.93
C ASP A 164 -29.09 -20.91 11.59
N PRO A 165 -28.01 -21.31 12.28
CA PRO A 165 -26.68 -20.80 11.97
C PRO A 165 -26.25 -20.99 10.51
N GLY A 166 -26.72 -22.04 9.83
CA GLY A 166 -26.44 -22.27 8.42
C GLY A 166 -27.12 -21.27 7.48
N GLU A 167 -28.22 -20.64 7.92
CA GLU A 167 -28.98 -19.64 7.15
C GLU A 167 -28.44 -18.21 7.31
N LEU A 168 -27.51 -17.98 8.24
CA LEU A 168 -26.87 -16.67 8.42
C LEU A 168 -26.16 -16.25 7.14
N LEU A 169 -26.46 -15.05 6.64
CA LEU A 169 -25.74 -14.49 5.51
C LEU A 169 -24.36 -14.03 5.95
N TYR A 170 -23.36 -14.40 5.17
CA TYR A 170 -21.99 -13.94 5.35
C TYR A 170 -21.57 -13.18 4.10
N GLN A 171 -20.86 -12.08 4.29
CA GLN A 171 -20.26 -11.32 3.21
C GLN A 171 -18.77 -11.60 3.18
N ASN A 172 -18.24 -11.94 2.01
CA ASN A 172 -16.80 -12.17 1.82
C ASN A 172 -16.32 -11.44 0.57
N THR A 173 -15.05 -11.09 0.54
CA THR A 173 -14.41 -10.49 -0.64
C THR A 173 -13.77 -11.60 -1.47
N LEU A 174 -14.08 -11.66 -2.76
CA LEU A 174 -13.47 -12.60 -3.69
C LEU A 174 -12.26 -12.00 -4.38
N VAL A 175 -11.35 -12.87 -4.80
CA VAL A 175 -10.14 -12.51 -5.57
C VAL A 175 -10.29 -12.93 -7.05
N SER A 176 -11.37 -13.63 -7.44
CA SER A 176 -11.54 -14.19 -8.78
C SER A 176 -12.97 -14.17 -9.31
N TYR A 177 -13.08 -13.83 -10.60
CA TYR A 177 -14.29 -13.69 -11.41
C TYR A 177 -14.33 -14.68 -12.57
N GLU A 178 -13.90 -15.92 -12.38
CA GLU A 178 -14.17 -16.91 -13.44
C GLU A 178 -15.67 -17.24 -13.46
N ASP A 179 -16.33 -17.05 -14.61
CA ASP A 179 -17.79 -17.26 -14.76
C ASP A 179 -18.24 -18.62 -14.20
N ALA A 180 -17.47 -19.69 -14.44
CA ALA A 180 -17.77 -21.03 -13.94
C ALA A 180 -17.74 -21.13 -12.40
N PHE A 181 -16.89 -20.33 -11.74
CA PHE A 181 -16.87 -20.26 -10.28
C PHE A 181 -18.11 -19.53 -9.76
N MET A 182 -18.49 -18.42 -10.41
CA MET A 182 -19.69 -17.67 -10.06
C MET A 182 -20.97 -18.49 -10.28
N ASP A 183 -21.13 -19.14 -11.43
CA ASP A 183 -22.27 -19.99 -11.77
C ASP A 183 -22.48 -21.11 -10.74
N ALA A 184 -21.39 -21.73 -10.30
CA ALA A 184 -21.44 -22.71 -9.23
C ALA A 184 -21.88 -22.07 -7.90
N GLY A 185 -21.35 -20.89 -7.56
CA GLY A 185 -21.78 -20.17 -6.35
C GLY A 185 -23.26 -19.79 -6.36
N GLU A 186 -23.79 -19.32 -7.50
CA GLU A 186 -25.21 -19.02 -7.66
C GLU A 186 -26.09 -20.25 -7.42
N SER A 187 -25.62 -21.44 -7.83
CA SER A 187 -26.30 -22.72 -7.57
C SER A 187 -26.39 -23.07 -6.08
N HIS A 188 -25.54 -22.46 -5.24
CA HIS A 188 -25.55 -22.55 -3.78
C HIS A 188 -26.16 -21.32 -3.09
N GLY A 189 -26.80 -20.42 -3.85
CA GLY A 189 -27.47 -19.23 -3.31
C GLY A 189 -26.55 -18.04 -3.09
N ALA A 190 -25.34 -18.04 -3.66
CA ALA A 190 -24.47 -16.87 -3.63
C ALA A 190 -24.98 -15.76 -4.55
N THR A 191 -24.79 -14.52 -4.12
CA THR A 191 -25.04 -13.31 -4.89
C THR A 191 -23.76 -12.51 -4.99
N PHE A 192 -23.52 -11.93 -6.16
CA PHE A 192 -22.28 -11.22 -6.48
C PHE A 192 -22.56 -9.75 -6.74
N SER A 193 -21.72 -8.89 -6.18
CA SER A 193 -21.79 -7.45 -6.37
C SER A 193 -20.39 -6.87 -6.42
N ALA A 194 -20.22 -5.78 -7.16
CA ALA A 194 -18.97 -5.03 -7.18
C ALA A 194 -19.19 -3.69 -6.46
N ASN A 195 -18.38 -3.43 -5.45
CA ASN A 195 -18.30 -2.14 -4.80
C ASN A 195 -17.22 -1.31 -5.50
N TYR A 196 -17.64 -0.20 -6.09
CA TYR A 196 -16.74 0.79 -6.67
C TYR A 196 -16.60 1.97 -5.72
N SER A 197 -15.39 2.21 -5.21
CA SER A 197 -15.04 3.41 -4.49
C SER A 197 -13.97 4.18 -5.25
N ILE A 198 -13.98 5.50 -5.10
CA ILE A 198 -12.90 6.35 -5.60
C ILE A 198 -12.37 7.08 -4.39
N ASP A 199 -11.16 6.71 -4.00
CA ASP A 199 -10.42 7.40 -2.96
C ASP A 199 -9.43 8.39 -3.60
N SER A 200 -9.02 9.38 -2.82
CA SER A 200 -8.03 10.36 -3.25
C SER A 200 -6.70 10.08 -2.58
N GLU A 201 -5.66 9.91 -3.38
CA GLU A 201 -4.30 9.87 -2.88
C GLU A 201 -3.65 11.25 -3.00
N CYS A 202 -2.89 11.62 -1.98
CA CYS A 202 -2.15 12.87 -1.99
C CYS A 202 -0.78 12.67 -2.65
N VAL A 203 -0.52 13.42 -3.72
CA VAL A 203 0.70 13.30 -4.53
C VAL A 203 1.50 14.58 -4.44
N VAL A 204 2.76 14.47 -4.02
CA VAL A 204 3.71 15.60 -4.00
C VAL A 204 4.81 15.35 -5.01
N THR A 205 4.91 16.25 -6.00
CA THR A 205 6.03 16.26 -6.95
C THR A 205 7.06 17.31 -6.50
N ALA A 206 8.25 16.86 -6.13
CA ALA A 206 9.38 17.69 -5.76
C ALA A 206 10.30 17.95 -6.97
N GLY A 207 10.66 19.21 -7.18
CA GLY A 207 11.54 19.62 -8.26
C GLY A 207 13.03 19.32 -8.01
N PRO A 208 13.90 19.64 -8.98
CA PRO A 208 15.33 19.28 -8.95
C PRO A 208 16.14 19.86 -7.77
N GLY A 209 15.58 20.81 -7.02
CA GLY A 209 16.21 21.37 -5.83
C GLY A 209 16.43 20.33 -4.73
N ILE A 210 15.67 19.23 -4.73
CA ILE A 210 15.77 18.15 -3.76
C ILE A 210 17.18 17.54 -3.68
N TYR A 211 17.91 17.45 -4.81
CA TYR A 211 19.26 16.89 -4.82
C TYR A 211 20.34 17.86 -4.30
N LEU A 212 19.98 19.14 -4.09
CA LEU A 212 20.89 20.18 -3.62
C LEU A 212 20.83 20.38 -2.10
N LEU A 213 20.12 19.51 -1.39
CA LEU A 213 20.10 19.52 0.07
C LEU A 213 21.51 19.26 0.63
N ASP A 214 21.91 20.08 1.59
CA ASP A 214 23.18 19.93 2.32
C ASP A 214 23.15 18.68 3.21
N ASP A 215 22.00 18.39 3.82
CA ASP A 215 21.78 17.26 4.71
C ASP A 215 20.65 16.38 4.15
N GLN A 216 21.04 15.38 3.36
CA GLN A 216 20.09 14.42 2.77
C GLN A 216 19.48 13.49 3.82
N ASN A 217 20.18 13.22 4.92
CA ASN A 217 19.71 12.29 5.94
C ASN A 217 18.48 12.86 6.64
N LYS A 218 18.45 14.18 6.90
CA LYS A 218 17.23 14.84 7.42
C LYS A 218 15.98 14.64 6.56
N MET A 219 16.15 14.58 5.25
CA MET A 219 15.03 14.34 4.34
C MET A 219 14.57 12.88 4.43
N PHE A 220 15.51 11.94 4.44
CA PHE A 220 15.21 10.52 4.56
C PHE A 220 14.61 10.17 5.93
N ASP A 221 15.21 10.66 7.02
CA ASP A 221 14.68 10.52 8.38
C ASP A 221 13.25 11.10 8.50
N LEU A 222 12.98 12.22 7.82
CA LEU A 222 11.63 12.76 7.75
C LEU A 222 10.70 11.82 6.99
N LEU A 223 11.06 11.39 5.78
CA LEU A 223 10.21 10.52 4.97
C LEU A 223 9.92 9.17 5.64
N ASP A 224 10.91 8.59 6.32
CA ASP A 224 10.76 7.36 7.12
C ASP A 224 9.82 7.53 8.32
N SER A 225 9.55 8.78 8.74
CA SER A 225 8.61 9.10 9.83
C SER A 225 7.19 9.42 9.35
N LEU A 226 6.97 9.52 8.04
CA LEU A 226 5.70 9.90 7.40
C LEU A 226 5.02 8.68 6.77
N SER A 227 3.69 8.71 6.62
CA SER A 227 2.96 7.66 5.88
C SER A 227 3.07 7.90 4.37
N VAL A 228 4.11 7.32 3.77
CA VAL A 228 4.41 7.40 2.34
C VAL A 228 4.25 6.01 1.73
N ASP A 229 3.62 5.93 0.56
CA ASP A 229 3.56 4.71 -0.25
C ASP A 229 4.97 4.17 -0.49
N GLU A 230 5.20 2.92 -0.07
CA GLU A 230 6.50 2.24 -0.07
C GLU A 230 7.11 2.21 -1.47
N ALA A 231 6.31 1.93 -2.50
CA ALA A 231 6.78 1.89 -3.88
C ALA A 231 7.28 3.26 -4.36
N SER A 232 6.60 4.34 -4.00
CA SER A 232 7.04 5.70 -4.33
C SER A 232 8.32 6.10 -3.57
N LEU A 233 8.46 5.65 -2.32
CA LEU A 233 9.62 5.92 -1.49
C LEU A 233 10.86 5.15 -1.96
N ASP A 234 10.71 3.86 -2.27
CA ASP A 234 11.77 3.03 -2.84
C ASP A 234 12.30 3.62 -4.15
N LEU A 235 11.40 4.06 -5.04
CA LEU A 235 11.77 4.73 -6.28
C LEU A 235 12.57 6.00 -6.02
N LEU A 236 12.26 6.78 -4.99
CA LEU A 236 13.08 7.93 -4.61
C LEU A 236 14.47 7.47 -4.16
N TYR A 237 14.57 6.49 -3.26
CA TYR A 237 15.86 6.02 -2.72
C TYR A 237 16.79 5.46 -3.79
N GLU A 238 16.26 4.65 -4.71
CA GLU A 238 17.03 4.11 -5.83
C GLU A 238 17.55 5.21 -6.77
N ASN A 239 16.73 6.23 -7.03
CA ASN A 239 17.03 7.27 -8.00
C ASN A 239 17.84 8.43 -7.43
N TYR A 240 17.74 8.69 -6.13
CA TYR A 240 18.26 9.91 -5.53
C TYR A 240 19.78 10.04 -5.68
N THR A 241 20.54 9.01 -5.29
CA THR A 241 22.01 9.07 -5.32
C THR A 241 22.56 9.24 -6.74
N PRO A 242 22.15 8.43 -7.74
CA PRO A 242 22.61 8.61 -9.12
C PRO A 242 22.25 9.99 -9.70
N LYS A 243 21.00 10.45 -9.51
CA LYS A 243 20.55 11.75 -10.03
C LYS A 243 21.30 12.90 -9.35
N ARG A 244 21.51 12.82 -8.03
CA ARG A 244 22.30 13.80 -7.25
C ARG A 244 23.72 13.91 -7.78
N GLN A 245 24.41 12.79 -7.99
CA GLN A 245 25.77 12.80 -8.55
C GLN A 245 25.82 13.42 -9.95
N ILE A 246 24.83 13.13 -10.80
CA ILE A 246 24.72 13.74 -12.13
C ILE A 246 24.56 15.26 -12.03
N VAL A 247 23.66 15.74 -11.17
CA VAL A 247 23.41 17.17 -10.97
C VAL A 247 24.69 17.86 -10.47
N PHE A 248 25.33 17.33 -9.42
CA PHE A 248 26.57 17.92 -8.89
C PHE A 248 27.71 17.93 -9.92
N SER A 249 27.87 16.86 -10.69
CA SER A 249 28.91 16.78 -11.73
C SER A 249 28.69 17.83 -12.83
N LEU A 250 27.43 18.05 -13.23
CA LEU A 250 27.10 19.08 -14.20
C LEU A 250 27.34 20.49 -13.63
N LEU A 251 26.97 20.73 -12.37
CA LEU A 251 27.22 22.00 -11.69
C LEU A 251 28.72 22.28 -11.52
N ASP A 252 29.51 21.30 -11.13
CA ASP A 252 30.97 21.42 -11.00
C ASP A 252 31.61 21.74 -12.36
N LEU A 253 31.21 21.03 -13.42
CA LEU A 253 31.69 21.29 -14.78
C LEU A 253 31.45 22.76 -15.21
N ILE A 254 30.26 23.30 -14.92
CA ILE A 254 29.93 24.70 -15.22
C ILE A 254 30.69 25.65 -14.28
N SER A 255 30.80 25.32 -12.99
CA SER A 255 31.47 26.15 -11.99
C SER A 255 32.93 26.41 -12.35
N ARG A 256 33.67 25.38 -12.82
CA ARG A 256 35.08 25.50 -13.22
C ARG A 256 35.34 26.49 -14.36
N LYS A 257 34.36 26.67 -15.26
CA LYS A 257 34.48 27.54 -16.44
C LYS A 257 33.59 28.78 -16.37
N ASN A 258 32.80 28.92 -15.31
CA ASN A 258 31.84 29.99 -15.01
C ASN A 258 30.67 30.12 -16.01
N VAL A 259 30.91 29.93 -17.31
CA VAL A 259 29.92 29.93 -18.39
C VAL A 259 30.30 28.85 -19.41
N LEU A 260 29.32 28.04 -19.82
CA LEU A 260 29.46 27.03 -20.87
C LEU A 260 28.27 27.05 -21.83
N SER A 261 28.49 26.63 -23.07
CA SER A 261 27.41 26.29 -24.00
C SER A 261 26.94 24.85 -23.82
N LEU A 262 25.71 24.54 -24.22
CA LEU A 262 25.14 23.20 -24.14
C LEU A 262 25.99 22.12 -24.87
N PRO A 263 26.59 22.38 -26.05
CA PRO A 263 27.53 21.44 -26.67
C PRO A 263 28.79 21.19 -25.82
N GLU A 264 29.33 22.20 -25.16
CA GLU A 264 30.50 22.06 -24.28
C GLU A 264 30.17 21.25 -23.02
N ILE A 265 28.99 21.48 -22.42
CA ILE A 265 28.48 20.68 -21.31
C ILE A 265 28.30 19.23 -21.78
N SER A 266 27.70 19.02 -22.95
CA SER A 266 27.50 17.68 -23.51
C SER A 266 28.81 16.94 -23.75
N ALA A 267 29.82 17.61 -24.30
CA ALA A 267 31.13 17.03 -24.52
C ALA A 267 31.84 16.69 -23.20
N GLY A 268 31.71 17.52 -22.17
CA GLY A 268 32.25 17.25 -20.84
C GLY A 268 31.56 16.07 -20.15
N MET A 269 30.23 16.02 -20.18
CA MET A 269 29.42 14.97 -19.55
C MET A 269 29.45 13.62 -20.29
N ALA A 270 29.90 13.59 -21.55
CA ALA A 270 30.09 12.34 -22.29
C ALA A 270 31.27 11.49 -21.73
N LYS A 271 32.19 12.12 -21.00
CA LYS A 271 33.41 11.50 -20.47
C LYS A 271 33.76 12.02 -19.06
N TYR A 272 32.75 12.37 -18.27
CA TYR A 272 32.99 12.96 -16.96
C TYR A 272 33.54 11.91 -16.00
N ARG A 273 34.66 12.23 -15.35
CA ARG A 273 35.27 11.41 -14.31
C ARG A 273 35.53 12.27 -13.09
N SER A 274 35.06 11.83 -11.93
CA SER A 274 35.49 12.43 -10.67
C SER A 274 36.90 11.96 -10.33
N SER A 275 37.69 12.84 -9.73
CA SER A 275 38.96 12.46 -9.09
C SER A 275 38.64 11.71 -7.80
N SER A 276 39.42 10.68 -7.48
CA SER A 276 39.40 10.10 -6.14
C SER A 276 40.07 11.07 -5.17
N ASP A 277 39.30 11.95 -4.55
CA ASP A 277 39.74 12.57 -3.30
C ASP A 277 39.37 11.66 -2.12
N SER A 278 40.08 11.79 -1.01
CA SER A 278 40.22 10.82 0.09
C SER A 278 38.94 10.42 0.85
N ALA A 279 37.75 10.86 0.42
CA ALA A 279 36.48 10.55 1.06
C ALA A 279 35.51 9.74 0.18
N ASP A 280 35.60 9.83 -1.15
CA ASP A 280 34.63 9.22 -2.06
C ASP A 280 35.30 8.39 -3.17
N PRO A 281 34.73 7.23 -3.56
CA PRO A 281 35.24 6.44 -4.67
C PRO A 281 35.13 7.23 -5.98
N ALA A 282 36.13 7.09 -6.84
CA ALA A 282 36.08 7.64 -8.19
C ALA A 282 34.91 7.02 -8.97
N PHE A 283 34.19 7.85 -9.71
CA PHE A 283 33.06 7.43 -10.52
C PHE A 283 33.12 8.05 -11.92
N GLU A 284 32.45 7.40 -12.86
CA GLU A 284 32.35 7.85 -14.25
C GLU A 284 30.88 8.07 -14.61
N ILE A 285 30.59 9.22 -15.20
CA ILE A 285 29.25 9.55 -15.71
C ILE A 285 29.34 9.71 -17.22
N ARG A 286 28.41 9.06 -17.92
CA ARG A 286 28.24 9.16 -19.37
C ARG A 286 26.81 9.54 -19.70
N LEU A 287 26.62 10.78 -20.16
CA LEU A 287 25.32 11.26 -20.61
C LEU A 287 25.32 11.49 -22.11
N SER A 288 24.23 11.09 -22.78
CA SER A 288 23.99 11.46 -24.16
C SER A 288 23.67 12.96 -24.28
N PRO A 289 23.90 13.60 -25.45
CA PRO A 289 23.57 15.02 -25.64
C PRO A 289 22.10 15.35 -25.36
N ILE A 290 21.18 14.42 -25.67
CA ILE A 290 19.75 14.58 -25.40
C ILE A 290 19.50 14.63 -23.89
N MET A 291 20.14 13.74 -23.12
CA MET A 291 19.99 13.70 -21.67
C MET A 291 20.54 14.98 -21.02
N VAL A 292 21.71 15.46 -21.45
CA VAL A 292 22.26 16.73 -20.97
C VAL A 292 21.31 17.89 -21.25
N LYS A 293 20.71 17.93 -22.45
CA LYS A 293 19.70 18.95 -22.79
C LYS A 293 18.49 18.90 -21.87
N LEU A 294 17.94 17.72 -21.60
CA LEU A 294 16.78 17.55 -20.73
C LEU A 294 17.08 18.04 -19.29
N ILE A 295 18.18 17.55 -18.72
CA ILE A 295 18.65 17.94 -17.37
C ILE A 295 18.88 19.45 -17.30
N ALA A 296 19.63 20.02 -18.25
CA ALA A 296 19.90 21.46 -18.27
C ALA A 296 18.60 22.27 -18.38
N THR A 297 17.63 21.82 -19.17
CA THR A 297 16.33 22.48 -19.31
C THR A 297 15.55 22.47 -18.00
N GLU A 298 15.51 21.35 -17.29
CA GLU A 298 14.84 21.24 -15.98
C GLU A 298 15.52 22.09 -14.92
N LEU A 299 16.86 22.09 -14.86
CA LEU A 299 17.62 22.95 -13.95
C LEU A 299 17.44 24.44 -14.27
N ILE A 300 17.27 24.82 -15.55
CA ILE A 300 16.94 26.20 -15.95
C ILE A 300 15.53 26.57 -15.50
N LYS A 301 14.53 25.69 -15.70
CA LYS A 301 13.16 25.90 -15.21
C LYS A 301 13.13 26.08 -13.69
N ALA A 302 13.93 25.30 -12.98
CA ALA A 302 14.10 25.38 -11.53
C ALA A 302 14.98 26.58 -11.07
N LYS A 303 15.47 27.41 -11.99
CA LYS A 303 16.35 28.57 -11.73
C LYS A 303 17.71 28.23 -11.07
N ILE A 304 18.08 26.95 -11.06
CA ILE A 304 19.39 26.46 -10.62
C ILE A 304 20.46 26.80 -11.66
N LEU A 305 20.11 26.73 -12.95
CA LEU A 305 20.89 27.23 -14.06
C LEU A 305 20.19 28.44 -14.70
N THR A 306 20.95 29.29 -15.38
CA THR A 306 20.41 30.45 -16.10
C THR A 306 21.12 30.68 -17.43
N GLY A 307 20.43 31.37 -18.35
CA GLY A 307 20.98 31.79 -19.64
C GLY A 307 20.53 30.90 -20.82
N PRO A 308 20.74 31.38 -22.05
CA PRO A 308 20.41 30.61 -23.26
C PRO A 308 21.40 29.45 -23.48
N GLU A 309 21.07 28.49 -24.35
CA GLU A 309 21.91 27.32 -24.64
C GLU A 309 23.36 27.66 -25.04
N LYS A 310 23.62 28.86 -25.57
CA LYS A 310 24.98 29.31 -25.93
C LYS A 310 25.80 29.85 -24.73
N LYS A 311 25.16 30.19 -23.61
CA LYS A 311 25.76 30.82 -22.43
C LYS A 311 25.00 30.42 -21.15
N ILE A 312 25.14 29.15 -20.77
CA ILE A 312 24.58 28.60 -19.54
C ILE A 312 25.56 28.87 -18.39
N ARG A 313 25.03 29.28 -17.24
CA ARG A 313 25.76 29.54 -16.00
C ARG A 313 24.95 29.11 -14.80
N ILE A 314 25.63 28.97 -13.66
CA ILE A 314 24.97 28.73 -12.38
C ILE A 314 24.08 29.93 -12.00
N GLY A 315 22.86 29.64 -11.58
CA GLY A 315 21.90 30.62 -11.06
C GLY A 315 22.24 31.04 -9.64
N LYS A 316 21.83 32.26 -9.26
CA LYS A 316 22.04 32.79 -7.90
C LYS A 316 21.11 32.17 -6.83
N GLY A 317 20.22 31.26 -7.22
CA GLY A 317 19.17 30.70 -6.38
C GLY A 317 19.44 29.29 -5.86
N ILE A 318 20.69 28.81 -5.86
CA ILE A 318 21.02 27.48 -5.33
C ILE A 318 20.70 27.44 -3.82
N PRO A 319 19.86 26.49 -3.34
CA PRO A 319 19.76 26.17 -1.91
C PRO A 319 21.14 25.82 -1.34
N GLY A 320 21.49 26.30 -0.14
CA GLY A 320 22.75 25.94 0.55
C GLY A 320 24.00 26.79 0.24
N ARG A 321 23.96 27.75 -0.69
CA ARG A 321 25.04 28.76 -0.87
C ARG A 321 24.54 30.17 -0.57
N GLY A 322 24.40 30.48 0.73
CA GLY A 322 24.30 31.84 1.28
C GLY A 322 25.60 32.23 1.98
#